data_AF-A0A7X6P6S2-F1
#
_entry.id   AF-A0A7X6P6S2-F1
#
_cell.length_a   1.000
_cell.length_b   1.000
_cell.length_c   1.000
_cell.angle_alpha   90.00
_cell.angle_beta   90.00
_cell.angle_gamma   90.00
#
_symmetry.space_group_name_H-M   'P 1'
#
loop_
_entity.id
_entity.type
_entity.pdbx_description
1 polymer ?
#
loop_
_entity_poly.entity_id
_entity_poly.type
_entity_poly.pdbx_seq_one_letter_code
_entity_poly.pdbx_strand_id
1 'polypeptide(L)'
;MINRQELLQLIERNARISEAELAVMIGSDEKSVAEELCILHEENVILGYAAIINWDKTERESVTALIEIRITPQRNKGFDQIAAQLYRYTQV
;
A
#
# COMPACT_ATOMS: atom_id res chain seq x y z
N MET A 1 -9.09 -20.67 -14.92
CA MET A 1 -9.50 -19.28 -14.58
C MET A 1 -8.71 -18.92 -13.34
N ILE A 2 -7.89 -17.88 -13.39
CA ILE A 2 -7.11 -17.44 -12.22
C ILE A 2 -8.07 -16.85 -11.20
N ASN A 3 -7.96 -17.30 -9.95
CA ASN A 3 -8.77 -16.77 -8.87
C ASN A 3 -8.12 -15.48 -8.32
N ARG A 4 -8.64 -14.32 -8.75
CA ARG A 4 -8.09 -13.00 -8.40
C ARG A 4 -7.92 -12.78 -6.88
N GLN A 5 -8.86 -13.26 -6.06
CA GLN A 5 -8.79 -13.11 -4.60
C GLN A 5 -7.60 -13.86 -4.00
N GLU A 6 -7.31 -15.05 -4.52
CA GLU A 6 -6.22 -15.90 -4.03
C GLU A 6 -4.85 -15.33 -4.42
N LEU A 7 -4.74 -14.81 -5.65
CA LEU A 7 -3.56 -14.07 -6.11
C LEU A 7 -3.28 -12.85 -5.22
N LEU A 8 -4.30 -12.05 -4.93
CA LEU A 8 -4.16 -10.86 -4.08
C LEU A 8 -3.79 -11.23 -2.65
N GLN A 9 -4.35 -12.29 -2.07
CA GLN A 9 -3.97 -12.77 -0.73
C GLN A 9 -2.52 -13.25 -0.66
N LEU A 10 -2.03 -13.90 -1.71
CA LEU A 10 -0.63 -14.34 -1.79
C LEU A 10 0.32 -13.13 -1.84
N ILE A 11 0.00 -12.14 -2.66
CA ILE A 11 0.79 -10.90 -2.80
C ILE A 11 0.74 -10.06 -1.51
N GLU A 12 -0.41 -10.00 -0.84
CA GLU A 12 -0.59 -9.31 0.45
C GLU A 12 0.34 -9.90 1.52
N ARG A 13 0.46 -11.24 1.56
CA ARG A 13 1.35 -11.92 2.50
C ARG A 13 2.82 -11.78 2.14
N ASN A 14 3.15 -11.81 0.86
CA ASN A 14 4.52 -11.73 0.40
C ASN A 14 4.60 -11.09 -0.99
N ALA A 15 4.83 -9.79 -0.97
CA ALA A 15 5.03 -8.97 -2.16
C ALA A 15 6.27 -9.33 -3.01
N ARG A 16 7.12 -10.26 -2.53
CA ARG A 16 8.39 -10.60 -3.16
C ARG A 16 8.39 -11.96 -3.87
N ILE A 17 7.24 -12.65 -3.91
CA ILE A 17 7.10 -13.92 -4.64
C ILE A 17 7.24 -13.65 -6.13
N SER A 18 8.03 -14.48 -6.82
CA SER A 18 8.18 -14.42 -8.28
C SER A 18 6.91 -14.88 -9.00
N GLU A 19 6.68 -14.41 -10.23
CA GLU A 19 5.54 -14.80 -11.06
C GLU A 19 5.50 -16.33 -11.28
N ALA A 20 6.67 -16.95 -11.42
CA ALA A 20 6.83 -18.39 -11.52
C ALA A 20 6.38 -19.14 -10.25
N GLU A 21 6.72 -18.63 -9.06
CA GLU A 21 6.25 -19.24 -7.80
C GLU A 21 4.76 -19.02 -7.57
N LEU A 22 4.22 -17.84 -7.93
CA LEU A 22 2.78 -17.57 -7.89
C LEU A 22 2.01 -18.51 -8.82
N ALA A 23 2.54 -18.77 -10.02
CA ALA A 23 1.99 -19.73 -10.96
C ALA A 23 1.95 -21.16 -10.38
N VAL A 24 3.02 -21.61 -9.71
CA VAL A 24 3.06 -22.91 -9.04
C VAL A 24 2.06 -22.97 -7.87
N MET A 25 1.94 -21.91 -7.09
CA MET A 25 1.03 -21.85 -5.93
C MET A 25 -0.44 -21.89 -6.34
N ILE A 26 -0.80 -21.20 -7.43
CA ILE A 26 -2.18 -21.10 -7.93
C ILE A 26 -2.50 -22.25 -8.91
N GLY A 27 -1.50 -23.00 -9.35
CA GLY A 27 -1.66 -24.04 -10.37
C GLY A 27 -2.03 -23.48 -11.74
N SER A 28 -1.49 -22.32 -12.10
CA SER A 28 -1.72 -21.63 -13.38
C SER A 28 -0.42 -21.42 -14.14
N ASP A 29 -0.53 -20.97 -15.39
CA ASP A 29 0.65 -20.66 -16.23
C ASP A 29 1.26 -19.31 -15.83
N GLU A 30 2.58 -19.21 -15.86
CA GLU A 30 3.32 -17.99 -15.53
C GLU A 30 2.88 -16.80 -16.40
N LYS A 31 2.58 -17.06 -17.69
CA LYS A 31 2.11 -16.01 -18.61
C LYS A 31 0.76 -15.44 -18.18
N SER A 32 -0.15 -16.30 -17.76
CA SER A 32 -1.47 -15.87 -17.31
C SER A 32 -1.39 -15.08 -16.00
N VAL A 33 -0.47 -15.45 -15.09
CA VAL A 33 -0.22 -14.67 -13.87
C VAL A 33 0.38 -13.30 -14.19
N ALA A 34 1.31 -13.22 -15.13
CA ALA A 34 1.92 -11.96 -15.55
C ALA A 34 0.90 -11.01 -16.23
N GLU A 35 0.04 -11.53 -17.10
CA GLU A 35 -1.07 -10.75 -17.69
C GLU A 35 -2.02 -10.23 -16.61
N GLU A 36 -2.43 -11.10 -15.68
CA GLU A 36 -3.34 -10.73 -14.61
C GLU A 36 -2.72 -9.65 -13.69
N LEU A 37 -1.44 -9.76 -13.36
CA LEU A 37 -0.71 -8.74 -12.61
C LEU A 37 -0.68 -7.41 -13.36
N CYS A 38 -0.45 -7.43 -14.67
CA CYS A 38 -0.45 -6.22 -15.50
C CYS A 38 -1.83 -5.52 -15.45
N ILE A 39 -2.91 -6.29 -15.61
CA ILE A 39 -4.28 -5.79 -15.52
C ILE A 39 -4.55 -5.21 -14.12
N LEU A 40 -4.12 -5.90 -13.05
CA LEU A 40 -4.30 -5.42 -11.67
C LEU A 40 -3.54 -4.11 -11.38
N HIS A 41 -2.39 -3.90 -12.03
CA HIS A 41 -1.66 -2.63 -11.99
C HIS A 41 -2.38 -1.53 -12.78
N GLU A 42 -2.87 -1.83 -13.99
CA GLU A 42 -3.66 -0.88 -14.81
C GLU A 42 -4.97 -0.47 -14.12
N GLU A 43 -5.66 -1.43 -13.48
CA GLU A 43 -6.89 -1.21 -12.72
C GLU A 43 -6.63 -0.47 -11.38
N ASN A 44 -5.38 -0.14 -11.04
CA ASN A 44 -4.97 0.45 -9.75
C ASN A 44 -5.40 -0.40 -8.53
N VAL A 45 -5.56 -1.71 -8.70
CA VAL A 45 -5.83 -2.63 -7.59
C VAL A 45 -4.55 -2.87 -6.79
N ILE A 46 -3.41 -2.99 -7.47
CA ILE A 46 -2.08 -3.01 -6.85
C ILE A 46 -1.50 -1.61 -6.96
N LEU A 47 -1.48 -0.88 -5.84
CA LEU A 47 -0.93 0.48 -5.76
C LEU A 47 0.59 0.52 -5.56
N GLY A 48 1.18 -0.59 -5.12
CA GLY A 48 2.60 -0.71 -4.86
C GLY A 48 2.92 -1.81 -3.85
N TYR A 49 4.21 -2.09 -3.70
CA TYR A 49 4.71 -3.10 -2.77
C TYR A 49 5.31 -2.39 -1.55
N ALA A 50 4.77 -2.67 -0.36
CA ALA A 50 5.30 -2.14 0.89
C ALA A 50 6.30 -3.12 1.49
N ALA A 51 7.53 -2.65 1.74
CA ALA A 51 8.51 -3.41 2.52
C ALA A 51 8.41 -3.03 4.00
N ILE A 52 8.32 -4.03 4.88
CA ILE A 52 8.46 -3.82 6.32
C ILE A 52 9.95 -3.67 6.63
N ILE A 53 10.39 -2.43 6.82
CA ILE A 53 11.78 -2.09 7.08
C ILE A 53 11.96 -1.77 8.56
N ASN A 54 12.97 -2.37 9.18
CA ASN A 54 13.42 -1.95 10.51
C ASN A 54 14.37 -0.75 10.35
N TRP A 55 13.82 0.45 10.55
CA TRP A 55 14.57 1.70 10.39
C TRP A 55 15.63 1.93 11.47
N ASP A 56 15.52 1.32 12.67
CA ASP A 56 16.56 1.39 13.71
C ASP A 56 17.92 0.80 13.25
N LYS A 57 17.88 -0.09 12.25
CA LYS A 57 19.08 -0.70 11.67
C LYS A 57 19.58 0.01 10.41
N THR A 58 18.97 1.13 10.04
CA THR A 58 19.38 1.95 8.89
C THR A 58 20.00 3.25 9.38
N GLU A 59 20.93 3.83 8.61
CA GLU A 59 21.57 5.13 8.94
C GLU A 59 20.61 6.33 8.82
N ARG A 60 19.30 6.08 8.76
CA ARG A 60 18.26 7.08 8.56
C ARG A 60 17.71 7.49 9.93
N GLU A 61 18.09 8.68 10.40
CA GLU A 61 17.48 9.30 11.58
C GLU A 61 16.05 9.77 11.24
N SER A 62 15.10 8.84 11.21
CA SER A 62 13.67 9.17 11.07
C SER A 62 12.97 9.02 12.42
N VAL A 63 12.60 10.16 13.02
CA VAL A 63 11.79 10.19 14.25
C VAL A 63 10.31 10.20 13.85
N THR A 64 9.56 9.15 14.21
CA THR A 64 8.10 9.13 14.04
C THR A 64 7.45 9.72 15.29
N ALA A 65 6.63 10.77 15.14
CA ALA A 65 5.89 11.39 16.22
C ALA A 65 4.37 11.31 15.96
N LEU A 66 3.60 10.93 16.97
CA LEU A 66 2.14 10.94 16.91
C LEU A 66 1.64 12.32 17.38
N ILE A 67 0.91 13.03 16.53
CA ILE A 67 0.32 14.34 16.85
C ILE A 67 -1.20 14.16 16.98
N GLU A 68 -1.71 14.15 18.22
CA GLU A 68 -3.15 14.18 18.48
C GLU A 68 -3.66 15.63 18.50
N ILE A 69 -4.58 15.96 17.59
CA ILE A 69 -5.17 17.30 17.51
C ILE A 69 -6.61 17.26 18.00
N ARG A 70 -6.89 17.93 19.12
CA ARG A 70 -8.24 18.13 19.64
C ARG A 70 -8.78 19.48 19.16
N ILE A 71 -9.89 19.44 18.42
CA ILE A 71 -10.46 20.62 17.77
C ILE A 71 -11.91 20.79 18.20
N THR A 72 -12.29 21.99 18.64
CA THR A 72 -13.69 22.35 18.86
C THR A 72 -14.25 22.91 17.55
N PRO A 73 -15.23 22.23 16.91
CA PRO A 73 -15.74 22.65 15.61
C PRO A 73 -16.40 24.03 15.72
N GLN A 74 -16.04 24.95 14.81
CA GLN A 74 -16.72 26.23 14.69
C GLN A 74 -17.88 26.10 13.68
N ARG A 75 -19.03 26.70 14.00
CA ARG A 75 -20.22 26.67 13.14
C ARG A 75 -19.85 27.11 11.71
N ASN A 76 -20.25 26.31 10.72
CA ASN A 76 -20.03 26.49 9.27
C ASN A 76 -18.59 26.28 8.75
N LYS A 77 -17.65 25.77 9.56
CA LYS A 77 -16.32 25.35 9.08
C LYS A 77 -16.02 23.94 9.58
N GLY A 78 -16.05 22.97 8.66
CA GLY A 78 -15.74 21.57 8.95
C GLY A 78 -14.25 21.30 9.17
N PHE A 79 -13.89 20.03 9.27
CA PHE A 79 -12.51 19.56 9.45
C PHE A 79 -11.60 19.85 8.24
N ASP A 80 -12.18 20.11 7.06
CA ASP A 80 -11.46 20.31 5.80
C ASP A 80 -10.49 21.50 5.82
N GLN A 81 -10.82 22.60 6.50
CA GLN A 81 -9.90 23.75 6.59
C GLN A 81 -8.60 23.40 7.31
N ILE A 82 -8.69 22.51 8.31
CA ILE A 82 -7.55 22.15 9.14
C ILE A 82 -6.73 21.06 8.44
N ALA A 83 -7.39 20.10 7.79
CA ALA A 83 -6.73 19.12 6.93
C ALA A 83 -5.91 19.81 5.81
N ALA A 84 -6.48 20.79 5.11
CA ALA A 84 -5.79 21.55 4.07
C ALA A 84 -4.54 22.28 4.57
N GLN A 85 -4.52 22.69 5.84
CA GLN A 85 -3.37 23.35 6.45
C GLN A 85 -2.29 22.35 6.89
N LEU A 86 -2.68 21.14 7.29
CA LEU A 86 -1.75 20.04 7.64
C LEU A 86 -1.05 19.48 6.39
N TYR A 87 -1.76 19.28 5.28
CA TYR A 87 -1.18 18.82 4.00
C TYR A 87 -0.07 19.71 3.44
N ARG A 88 0.06 20.96 3.92
CA ARG A 88 1.12 21.88 3.48
C ARG A 88 2.48 21.57 4.08
N TYR A 89 2.55 20.74 5.12
CA TYR A 89 3.81 20.32 5.71
C TYR A 89 4.25 19.01 5.06
N THR A 90 5.43 19.00 4.43
CA THR A 90 6.02 17.83 3.77
C THR A 90 6.32 16.66 4.72
N GLN A 91 6.17 16.89 6.02
CA GLN A 91 6.44 15.95 7.10
C GLN A 91 5.19 15.16 7.52
N VAL A 92 4.02 15.48 6.95
CA VAL A 92 2.71 14.86 7.23
C VAL A 92 2.27 14.01 6.04
#